data_AF-A0A061I7L0-F1
#
_entry.id   AF-A0A061I7L0-F1
#
_cell.length_a   1.000
_cell.length_b   1.000
_cell.length_c   1.000
_cell.angle_alpha   90.00
_cell.angle_beta   90.00
_cell.angle_gamma   90.00
#
_symmetry.space_group_name_H-M   'P 1'
#
loop_
_entity.id
_entity.type
_entity.pdbx_description
1 polymer ?
#
loop_
_entity_poly.entity_id
_entity_poly.type
_entity_poly.pdbx_seq_one_letter_code
_entity_poly.pdbx_strand_id
1 'polypeptide(L)'
;MAQQVKTLVTIPHDLSLVPVTHKVEGYDAKYKERLRVAQLYRQYCRDSPSIKIAISSQINVNEITRFSDFPLSKKTLKGLQEAQYRLVTEIQKQTIGLALQGKDVLGAAKTGSGKTLAFLIPVLEALYRLQWTSADGLGVLIISPTRELAYQTFEVLRKVGKNHDFSAGLIIGGKDLKHEAERINNINILVCTPGRLLQHMDETICFHATNLQMLVLDEADRILDMGFADTMNAIIENLPKKRQTLLFSATQTKSVKDLARLSLKDPEYIWVHEKAKYRFDDE
;
A
#
# COMPACT_ATOMS: atom_id res chain seq x y z
N MET A 1 -45.38 2.96 -20.71
CA MET A 1 -44.45 2.13 -21.50
C MET A 1 -43.40 3.07 -22.08
N ALA A 2 -42.21 3.18 -21.48
CA ALA A 2 -41.01 2.40 -21.81
C ALA A 2 -40.67 2.52 -23.32
N GLN A 3 -39.50 3.01 -23.74
CA GLN A 3 -38.15 2.64 -23.32
C GLN A 3 -37.15 3.79 -23.45
N GLN A 4 -36.26 3.89 -22.45
CA GLN A 4 -34.99 4.60 -22.52
C GLN A 4 -34.03 3.85 -23.47
N VAL A 5 -33.40 4.58 -24.36
CA VAL A 5 -32.28 4.11 -25.18
C VAL A 5 -31.05 3.97 -24.28
N LYS A 6 -30.66 2.72 -23.99
CA LYS A 6 -29.36 2.39 -23.39
C LYS A 6 -28.29 2.54 -24.45
N THR A 7 -27.47 3.59 -24.37
CA THR A 7 -26.19 3.64 -25.08
C THR A 7 -25.18 2.80 -24.31
N LEU A 8 -24.96 1.57 -24.77
CA LEU A 8 -23.84 0.72 -24.34
C LEU A 8 -22.55 1.33 -24.89
N VAL A 9 -21.69 1.84 -24.00
CA VAL A 9 -20.31 2.17 -24.36
C VAL A 9 -19.49 0.89 -24.26
N THR A 10 -19.04 0.40 -25.41
CA THR A 10 -18.15 -0.75 -25.53
C THR A 10 -16.78 -0.39 -24.96
N ILE A 11 -16.34 -1.11 -23.94
CA ILE A 11 -14.99 -1.00 -23.37
C ILE A 11 -14.04 -1.85 -24.24
N PRO A 12 -12.97 -1.29 -24.83
CA PRO A 12 -12.01 -2.09 -25.59
C PRO A 12 -11.18 -2.96 -24.65
N HIS A 13 -11.42 -4.27 -24.69
CA HIS A 13 -10.53 -5.29 -24.16
C HIS A 13 -9.43 -5.59 -25.19
N ASP A 14 -8.49 -4.67 -25.41
CA ASP A 14 -7.16 -5.08 -25.90
C ASP A 14 -6.12 -3.98 -25.69
N LEU A 15 -5.27 -4.17 -24.69
CA LEU A 15 -3.99 -3.46 -24.56
C LEU A 15 -2.91 -4.53 -24.34
N SER A 16 -2.79 -5.44 -25.30
CA SER A 16 -1.62 -6.30 -25.41
C SER A 16 -0.35 -5.43 -25.53
N LEU A 17 0.53 -5.58 -24.56
CA LEU A 17 1.85 -4.94 -24.46
C LEU A 17 2.71 -5.31 -25.67
N VAL A 18 3.27 -4.32 -26.37
CA VAL A 18 4.38 -4.52 -27.32
C VAL A 18 5.67 -4.08 -26.63
N PRO A 19 6.75 -4.90 -26.62
CA PRO A 19 8.02 -4.50 -26.01
C PRO A 19 8.70 -3.42 -26.86
N VAL A 20 9.17 -2.36 -26.23
CA VAL A 20 9.88 -1.27 -26.91
C VAL A 20 11.38 -1.57 -26.93
N THR A 21 11.90 -1.95 -28.10
CA THR A 21 13.33 -1.83 -28.41
C THR A 21 13.56 -0.71 -29.43
N HIS A 22 14.50 0.16 -29.05
CA HIS A 22 15.28 1.11 -29.86
C HIS A 22 14.71 2.50 -30.24
N LYS A 23 15.65 3.45 -30.11
CA LYS A 23 15.55 4.92 -30.21
C LYS A 23 15.06 5.39 -31.57
N VAL A 24 14.07 6.30 -31.59
CA VAL A 24 13.86 7.27 -32.68
C VAL A 24 13.30 8.57 -32.10
N GLU A 25 13.94 9.70 -32.41
CA GLU A 25 13.48 11.05 -32.07
C GLU A 25 12.11 11.34 -32.72
N GLY A 26 11.18 11.94 -31.96
CA GLY A 26 9.80 12.25 -32.39
C GLY A 26 8.68 11.69 -31.50
N TYR A 27 9.03 10.89 -30.48
CA TYR A 27 8.07 10.20 -29.60
C TYR A 27 7.45 11.07 -28.48
N ASP A 28 7.99 12.27 -28.22
CA ASP A 28 7.76 12.99 -26.97
C ASP A 28 6.31 13.52 -26.79
N ALA A 29 5.72 14.15 -27.82
CA ALA A 29 4.37 14.73 -27.70
C ALA A 29 3.26 13.67 -27.60
N LYS A 30 3.38 12.59 -28.40
CA LYS A 30 2.39 11.51 -28.43
C LYS A 30 2.47 10.63 -27.18
N TYR A 31 3.67 10.47 -26.62
CA TYR A 31 3.89 9.82 -25.33
C TYR A 31 3.36 10.65 -24.15
N LYS A 32 3.64 11.97 -24.13
CA LYS A 32 3.09 12.91 -23.14
C LYS A 32 1.56 12.92 -23.14
N GLU A 33 0.93 12.91 -24.32
CA GLU A 33 -0.53 12.85 -24.42
C GLU A 33 -1.09 11.49 -23.95
N ARG A 34 -0.41 10.38 -24.24
CA ARG A 34 -0.79 9.06 -23.70
C ARG A 34 -0.69 9.00 -22.17
N LEU A 35 0.39 9.55 -21.60
CA LEU A 35 0.54 9.67 -20.15
C LEU A 35 -0.57 10.54 -19.54
N ARG A 36 -0.89 11.67 -20.18
CA ARG A 36 -1.97 12.58 -19.76
C ARG A 36 -3.34 11.90 -19.81
N VAL A 37 -3.67 11.20 -20.91
CA VAL A 37 -4.93 10.46 -21.05
C VAL A 37 -5.00 9.31 -20.03
N ALA A 38 -3.90 8.59 -19.81
CA ALA A 38 -3.83 7.57 -18.75
C ALA A 38 -4.03 8.17 -17.36
N GLN A 39 -3.49 9.36 -17.08
CA GLN A 39 -3.69 10.09 -15.82
C GLN A 39 -5.15 10.56 -15.67
N LEU A 40 -5.77 11.09 -16.73
CA LEU A 40 -7.18 11.51 -16.74
C LEU A 40 -8.12 10.32 -16.55
N TYR A 41 -7.88 9.20 -17.25
CA TYR A 41 -8.66 7.98 -17.09
C TYR A 41 -8.49 7.38 -15.68
N ARG A 42 -7.29 7.46 -15.10
CA ARG A 42 -7.04 7.06 -13.71
C ARG A 42 -7.73 7.97 -12.71
N GLN A 43 -7.74 9.27 -12.95
CA GLN A 43 -8.51 10.22 -12.16
C GLN A 43 -10.01 9.91 -12.27
N TYR A 44 -10.50 9.58 -13.47
CA TYR A 44 -11.88 9.15 -13.69
C TYR A 44 -12.20 7.82 -12.97
N CYS A 45 -11.33 6.81 -13.01
CA CYS A 45 -11.49 5.57 -12.25
C CYS A 45 -11.49 5.82 -10.73
N ARG A 46 -10.60 6.72 -10.26
CA ARG A 46 -10.54 7.18 -8.87
C ARG A 46 -11.83 7.88 -8.44
N ASP A 47 -12.42 8.65 -9.36
CA ASP A 47 -13.66 9.38 -9.15
C ASP A 47 -14.92 8.60 -9.58
N SER A 48 -14.75 7.37 -10.06
CA SER A 48 -15.83 6.54 -10.57
C SER A 48 -16.84 6.26 -9.45
N PRO A 49 -18.11 6.69 -9.63
CA PRO A 49 -19.15 6.50 -8.62
C PRO A 49 -19.29 5.04 -8.22
N SER A 50 -19.14 4.09 -9.15
CA SER A 50 -19.30 2.65 -8.90
C SER A 50 -18.30 2.10 -7.88
N ILE A 51 -17.05 2.56 -7.94
CA ILE A 51 -15.98 2.13 -7.01
C ILE A 51 -16.17 2.81 -5.65
N LYS A 52 -16.52 4.11 -5.64
CA LYS A 52 -16.84 4.83 -4.40
C LYS A 52 -18.07 4.24 -3.70
N ILE A 53 -19.11 3.86 -4.44
CA ILE A 53 -20.36 3.27 -3.92
C ILE A 53 -20.10 1.89 -3.28
N ALA A 54 -19.25 1.05 -3.89
CA ALA A 54 -18.89 -0.26 -3.34
C ALA A 54 -18.07 -0.18 -2.04
N ILE A 55 -17.39 0.95 -1.80
CA ILE A 55 -16.59 1.21 -0.59
C ILE A 55 -17.40 2.02 0.45
N SER A 56 -18.36 2.84 0.00
CA SER A 56 -19.21 3.68 0.86
C SER A 56 -20.40 2.92 1.46
N SER A 57 -20.77 1.73 0.94
CA SER A 57 -21.61 0.81 1.70
C SER A 57 -20.89 0.51 3.00
N GLN A 58 -21.47 0.96 4.13
CA GLN A 58 -20.87 0.83 5.45
C GLN A 58 -20.44 -0.63 5.66
N ILE A 59 -19.13 -0.88 5.62
CA ILE A 59 -18.57 -2.18 5.98
C ILE A 59 -18.96 -2.39 7.45
N ASN A 60 -19.94 -3.26 7.70
CA ASN A 60 -20.34 -3.58 9.06
C ASN A 60 -19.25 -4.45 9.66
N VAL A 61 -18.37 -3.81 10.44
CA VAL A 61 -17.25 -4.46 11.09
C VAL A 61 -17.72 -5.72 11.80
N ASN A 62 -18.86 -5.72 12.50
CA ASN A 62 -19.34 -6.87 13.27
C ASN A 62 -19.59 -8.14 12.44
N GLU A 63 -19.95 -8.00 11.16
CA GLU A 63 -20.26 -9.12 10.26
C GLU A 63 -19.03 -9.72 9.59
N ILE A 64 -17.87 -9.07 9.67
CA ILE A 64 -16.64 -9.55 9.05
C ILE A 64 -16.03 -10.66 9.90
N THR A 65 -15.88 -11.83 9.28
CA THR A 65 -15.20 -13.01 9.83
C THR A 65 -14.11 -13.55 8.90
N ARG A 66 -14.21 -13.27 7.60
CA ARG A 66 -13.30 -13.72 6.54
C ARG A 66 -12.84 -12.56 5.68
N PHE A 67 -11.72 -12.74 4.99
CA PHE A 67 -11.23 -11.73 4.04
C PHE A 67 -12.18 -11.50 2.86
N SER A 68 -12.97 -12.52 2.49
CA SER A 68 -13.99 -12.43 1.44
C SER A 68 -15.15 -11.50 1.78
N ASP A 69 -15.31 -11.14 3.05
CA ASP A 69 -16.39 -10.26 3.52
C ASP A 69 -16.04 -8.78 3.24
N PHE A 70 -14.77 -8.48 2.94
CA PHE A 70 -14.33 -7.19 2.43
C PHE A 70 -14.50 -7.10 0.90
N PRO A 71 -14.69 -5.89 0.34
CA PRO A 71 -14.76 -5.68 -1.11
C PRO A 71 -13.36 -5.70 -1.77
N LEU A 72 -12.65 -6.83 -1.66
CA LEU A 72 -11.30 -7.03 -2.19
C LEU A 72 -11.33 -7.53 -3.64
N SER A 73 -10.27 -7.24 -4.38
CA SER A 73 -10.09 -7.79 -5.73
C SER A 73 -9.95 -9.32 -5.71
N LYS A 74 -10.39 -9.97 -6.80
CA LYS A 74 -10.21 -11.42 -7.01
C LYS A 74 -8.72 -11.82 -6.94
N LYS A 75 -7.82 -10.96 -7.40
CA LYS A 75 -6.36 -11.18 -7.36
C LYS A 75 -5.85 -11.27 -5.92
N THR A 76 -6.24 -10.33 -5.06
CA THR A 76 -5.88 -10.32 -3.63
C THR A 76 -6.51 -11.52 -2.90
N LEU A 77 -7.79 -11.79 -3.10
CA LEU A 77 -8.47 -12.94 -2.48
C LEU A 77 -7.81 -14.27 -2.85
N LYS A 78 -7.44 -14.44 -4.12
CA LYS A 78 -6.72 -15.62 -4.59
C LYS A 78 -5.36 -15.77 -3.89
N GLY A 79 -4.58 -14.69 -3.79
CA GLY A 79 -3.29 -14.70 -3.10
C GLY A 79 -3.41 -15.05 -1.61
N LEU A 80 -4.43 -14.50 -0.92
CA LEU A 80 -4.74 -14.83 0.47
C LEU A 80 -5.12 -16.30 0.64
N GLN A 81 -5.98 -16.83 -0.25
CA GLN A 81 -6.40 -18.23 -0.22
C GLN A 81 -5.23 -19.19 -0.44
N GLU A 82 -4.37 -18.91 -1.42
CA GLU A 82 -3.19 -19.73 -1.72
C GLU A 82 -2.16 -19.70 -0.56
N ALA A 83 -2.06 -18.57 0.14
CA ALA A 83 -1.27 -18.42 1.36
C ALA A 83 -1.97 -18.95 2.62
N GLN A 84 -3.14 -19.59 2.48
CA GLN A 84 -3.96 -20.15 3.56
C GLN A 84 -4.47 -19.14 4.61
N TYR A 85 -4.57 -17.87 4.25
CA TYR A 85 -5.22 -16.84 5.07
C TYR A 85 -6.73 -16.84 4.81
N ARG A 86 -7.52 -17.32 5.78
CA ARG A 86 -8.99 -17.45 5.64
C ARG A 86 -9.79 -16.53 6.57
N LEU A 87 -9.40 -16.49 7.85
CA LEU A 87 -10.07 -15.73 8.89
C LEU A 87 -9.34 -14.42 9.16
N VAL A 88 -10.11 -13.38 9.51
CA VAL A 88 -9.55 -12.08 9.87
C VAL A 88 -9.25 -12.03 11.36
N THR A 89 -8.18 -11.36 11.75
CA THR A 89 -7.92 -11.00 13.15
C THR A 89 -8.64 -9.71 13.52
N GLU A 90 -8.77 -9.42 14.81
CA GLU A 90 -9.48 -8.23 15.28
C GLU A 90 -8.86 -6.92 14.77
N ILE A 91 -7.53 -6.81 14.73
CA ILE A 91 -6.86 -5.63 14.18
C ILE A 91 -7.12 -5.50 12.68
N GLN A 92 -7.13 -6.61 11.92
CA GLN A 92 -7.43 -6.60 10.48
C GLN A 92 -8.88 -6.18 10.21
N LYS A 93 -9.81 -6.75 10.99
CA LYS A 93 -11.23 -6.47 10.96
C LYS A 93 -11.53 -4.98 11.13
N GLN A 94 -10.91 -4.34 12.13
CA GLN A 94 -11.14 -2.92 12.43
C GLN A 94 -10.41 -1.96 11.47
N THR A 95 -9.27 -2.35 10.90
CA THR A 95 -8.42 -1.42 10.13
C THR A 95 -8.61 -1.50 8.62
N ILE A 96 -8.81 -2.70 8.05
CA ILE A 96 -8.83 -2.88 6.59
C ILE A 96 -9.95 -2.05 5.97
N GLY A 97 -11.17 -2.08 6.53
CA GLY A 97 -12.29 -1.31 6.00
C GLY A 97 -12.03 0.20 5.94
N LEU A 98 -11.45 0.76 7.01
CA LEU A 98 -11.09 2.18 7.10
C LEU A 98 -9.99 2.54 6.09
N ALA A 99 -8.96 1.69 5.99
CA ALA A 99 -7.87 1.90 5.05
C ALA A 99 -8.34 1.76 3.59
N LEU A 100 -9.28 0.87 3.27
CA LEU A 100 -9.89 0.76 1.93
C LEU A 100 -10.71 2.01 1.55
N GLN A 101 -11.28 2.71 2.53
CA GLN A 101 -11.94 4.01 2.35
C GLN A 101 -10.96 5.18 2.14
N GLY A 102 -9.66 4.93 2.20
CA GLY A 102 -8.62 5.95 2.04
C GLY A 102 -8.35 6.77 3.29
N LYS A 103 -8.86 6.35 4.46
CA LYS A 103 -8.57 7.03 5.73
C LYS A 103 -7.15 6.71 6.19
N ASP A 104 -6.52 7.69 6.82
CA ASP A 104 -5.31 7.46 7.59
C ASP A 104 -5.65 6.66 8.86
N VAL A 105 -4.75 5.76 9.26
CA VAL A 105 -5.00 4.86 10.39
C VAL A 105 -3.78 4.80 11.29
N LEU A 106 -4.01 4.94 12.59
CA LEU A 106 -3.06 4.54 13.62
C LEU A 106 -3.56 3.25 14.28
N GLY A 107 -2.93 2.12 13.93
CA GLY A 107 -3.25 0.80 14.47
C GLY A 107 -2.31 0.38 15.59
N ALA A 108 -2.82 0.32 16.82
CA ALA A 108 -2.10 -0.17 17.99
C ALA A 108 -2.54 -1.60 18.36
N ALA A 109 -1.62 -2.55 18.22
CA ALA A 109 -1.82 -3.95 18.61
C ALA A 109 -0.47 -4.65 18.85
N LYS A 110 -0.46 -5.68 19.70
CA LYS A 110 0.76 -6.44 20.01
C LYS A 110 1.36 -7.16 18.79
N THR A 111 2.61 -7.61 18.91
CA THR A 111 3.24 -8.47 17.90
C THR A 111 2.48 -9.79 17.77
N GLY A 112 2.38 -10.31 16.55
CA GLY A 112 1.59 -11.52 16.25
C GLY A 112 0.08 -11.29 16.06
N SER A 113 -0.45 -10.07 16.27
CA SER A 113 -1.87 -9.78 16.04
C SER A 113 -2.32 -9.78 14.57
N GLY A 114 -1.40 -9.99 13.62
CA GLY A 114 -1.70 -9.98 12.18
C GLY A 114 -1.67 -8.60 11.52
N LYS A 115 -0.96 -7.62 12.11
CA LYS A 115 -0.81 -6.25 11.57
C LYS A 115 -0.30 -6.22 10.13
N THR A 116 0.59 -7.14 9.76
CA THR A 116 1.17 -7.19 8.41
C THR A 116 0.11 -7.26 7.32
N LEU A 117 -0.87 -8.16 7.42
CA LEU A 117 -1.97 -8.21 6.43
C LEU A 117 -2.92 -7.03 6.56
N ALA A 118 -3.03 -6.43 7.74
CA ALA A 118 -3.88 -5.26 7.98
C ALA A 118 -3.46 -4.05 7.13
N PHE A 119 -2.16 -3.88 6.84
CA PHE A 119 -1.68 -2.87 5.91
C PHE A 119 -1.39 -3.37 4.49
N LEU A 120 -0.94 -4.62 4.32
CA LEU A 120 -0.61 -5.13 2.98
C LEU A 120 -1.84 -5.28 2.07
N ILE A 121 -3.01 -5.62 2.63
CA ILE A 121 -4.25 -5.72 1.86
C ILE A 121 -4.64 -4.34 1.30
N PRO A 122 -4.77 -3.27 2.12
CA PRO A 122 -4.98 -1.92 1.61
C PRO A 122 -3.94 -1.46 0.58
N VAL A 123 -2.65 -1.81 0.76
CA VAL A 123 -1.57 -1.50 -0.20
C VAL A 123 -1.86 -2.06 -1.58
N LEU A 124 -2.14 -3.38 -1.67
CA LEU A 124 -2.42 -4.04 -2.94
C LEU A 124 -3.69 -3.48 -3.59
N GLU A 125 -4.72 -3.27 -2.78
CA GLU A 125 -6.02 -2.82 -3.23
C GLU A 125 -6.02 -1.36 -3.70
N ALA A 126 -5.23 -0.49 -3.06
CA ALA A 126 -5.05 0.89 -3.49
C ALA A 126 -4.43 0.96 -4.89
N LEU A 127 -3.34 0.22 -5.13
CA LEU A 127 -2.70 0.17 -6.44
C LEU A 127 -3.59 -0.51 -7.49
N TYR A 128 -4.29 -1.58 -7.11
CA TYR A 128 -5.21 -2.27 -8.02
C TYR A 128 -6.34 -1.36 -8.49
N ARG A 129 -6.99 -0.62 -7.59
CA ARG A 129 -8.08 0.31 -7.95
C ARG A 129 -7.59 1.50 -8.77
N LEU A 130 -6.36 1.95 -8.54
CA LEU A 130 -5.74 3.00 -9.33
C LEU A 130 -5.22 2.50 -10.69
N GLN A 131 -5.35 1.19 -10.98
CA GLN A 131 -4.81 0.54 -12.17
C GLN A 131 -3.31 0.84 -12.33
N TRP A 132 -2.57 0.73 -11.22
CA TRP A 132 -1.15 1.04 -11.19
C TRP A 132 -0.37 0.06 -12.05
N THR A 133 0.55 0.58 -12.85
CA THR A 133 1.42 -0.19 -13.75
C THR A 133 2.88 0.03 -13.39
N SER A 134 3.76 -0.79 -13.96
CA SER A 134 5.21 -0.61 -13.81
C SER A 134 5.69 0.77 -14.29
N ALA A 135 5.03 1.37 -15.28
CA ALA A 135 5.36 2.69 -15.81
C ALA A 135 5.06 3.85 -14.85
N ASP A 136 4.27 3.60 -13.81
CA ASP A 136 3.85 4.64 -12.86
C ASP A 136 4.84 4.88 -11.72
N GLY A 137 5.87 4.01 -11.63
CA GLY A 137 6.91 4.08 -10.61
C GLY A 137 6.39 3.79 -9.21
N LEU A 138 7.04 4.40 -8.22
CA LEU A 138 6.79 4.16 -6.79
C LEU A 138 5.42 4.69 -6.36
N GLY A 139 4.51 3.77 -6.04
CA GLY A 139 3.17 4.07 -5.53
C GLY A 139 3.03 3.85 -4.02
N VAL A 140 3.80 2.94 -3.44
CA VAL A 140 3.74 2.61 -2.00
C VAL A 140 5.14 2.46 -1.40
N LEU A 141 5.30 3.03 -0.21
CA LEU A 141 6.50 2.91 0.61
C LEU A 141 6.14 2.30 1.97
N ILE A 142 6.84 1.24 2.36
CA ILE A 142 6.68 0.54 3.65
C ILE A 142 8.01 0.61 4.39
N ILE A 143 8.02 1.27 5.54
CA ILE A 143 9.21 1.45 6.37
C ILE A 143 9.09 0.53 7.59
N SER A 144 10.09 -0.34 7.77
CA SER A 144 10.21 -1.28 8.90
C SER A 144 11.53 -1.03 9.65
N PRO A 145 11.59 -1.26 10.98
CA PRO A 145 12.73 -0.86 11.81
C PRO A 145 14.01 -1.65 11.54
N THR A 146 13.90 -2.94 11.21
CA THR A 146 15.06 -3.82 11.00
C THR A 146 15.02 -4.53 9.66
N ARG A 147 16.17 -5.04 9.24
CA ARG A 147 16.36 -5.78 7.98
C ARG A 147 15.51 -7.04 7.96
N GLU A 148 15.44 -7.72 9.09
CA GLU A 148 14.71 -8.98 9.29
C GLU A 148 13.20 -8.76 9.15
N LEU A 149 12.67 -7.71 9.78
CA LEU A 149 11.25 -7.38 9.69
C LEU A 149 10.87 -6.89 8.30
N ALA A 150 11.71 -6.06 7.67
CA ALA A 150 11.50 -5.63 6.29
C ALA A 150 11.47 -6.85 5.34
N TYR A 151 12.39 -7.81 5.51
CA TYR A 151 12.40 -9.05 4.73
C TYR A 151 11.14 -9.90 4.97
N GLN A 152 10.71 -10.07 6.22
CA GLN A 152 9.48 -10.81 6.55
C GLN A 152 8.24 -10.17 5.91
N THR A 153 8.08 -8.85 6.02
CA THR A 153 6.99 -8.10 5.37
C THR A 153 7.03 -8.25 3.85
N PHE A 154 8.22 -8.17 3.25
CA PHE A 154 8.42 -8.36 1.82
C PHE A 154 8.01 -9.77 1.35
N GLU A 155 8.37 -10.81 2.09
CA GLU A 155 7.99 -12.19 1.78
C GLU A 155 6.47 -12.42 1.89
N VAL A 156 5.82 -11.82 2.89
CA VAL A 156 4.35 -11.85 2.97
C VAL A 156 3.73 -11.13 1.78
N LEU A 157 4.20 -9.93 1.45
CA LEU A 157 3.76 -9.16 0.28
C LEU A 157 3.86 -9.98 -1.01
N ARG A 158 4.98 -10.68 -1.24
CA ARG A 158 5.16 -11.54 -2.41
C ARG A 158 4.15 -12.69 -2.44
N LYS A 159 3.88 -13.32 -1.30
CA LYS A 159 2.92 -14.44 -1.22
C LYS A 159 1.50 -14.00 -1.55
N VAL A 160 1.02 -12.91 -0.91
CA VAL A 160 -0.36 -12.45 -1.09
C VAL A 160 -0.55 -11.63 -2.37
N GLY A 161 0.53 -10.99 -2.85
CA GLY A 161 0.53 -10.13 -4.03
C GLY A 161 0.80 -10.85 -5.35
N LYS A 162 1.18 -12.14 -5.35
CA LYS A 162 1.70 -12.85 -6.55
C LYS A 162 0.77 -12.90 -7.76
N ASN A 163 -0.54 -12.65 -7.60
CA ASN A 163 -1.51 -12.64 -8.69
C ASN A 163 -1.69 -11.23 -9.31
N HIS A 164 -1.02 -10.22 -8.75
CA HIS A 164 -0.96 -8.85 -9.29
C HIS A 164 0.30 -8.65 -10.13
N ASP A 165 0.25 -7.65 -11.02
CA ASP A 165 1.34 -7.33 -11.95
C ASP A 165 2.26 -6.23 -11.40
N PHE A 166 2.23 -6.00 -10.09
CA PHE A 166 3.02 -4.97 -9.42
C PHE A 166 4.47 -5.42 -9.25
N SER A 167 5.40 -4.49 -9.45
CA SER A 167 6.79 -4.70 -9.03
C SER A 167 6.95 -4.37 -7.54
N ALA A 168 7.62 -5.26 -6.81
CA ALA A 168 7.97 -5.07 -5.41
C ALA A 168 9.47 -5.18 -5.22
N GLY A 169 10.06 -4.36 -4.36
CA GLY A 169 11.46 -4.49 -3.99
C GLY A 169 11.74 -4.23 -2.52
N LEU A 170 12.95 -4.60 -2.13
CA LEU A 170 13.43 -4.59 -0.75
C LEU A 170 14.80 -3.91 -0.69
N ILE A 171 14.87 -2.73 -0.07
CA ILE A 171 16.12 -1.99 0.17
C ILE A 171 16.46 -1.99 1.66
N ILE A 172 17.57 -2.63 2.00
CA ILE A 172 18.00 -2.81 3.38
C ILE A 172 19.52 -2.69 3.44
N GLY A 173 20.06 -2.23 4.57
CA GLY A 173 21.51 -2.08 4.73
C GLY A 173 22.29 -3.37 4.43
N GLY A 174 23.54 -3.21 3.97
CA GLY A 174 24.45 -4.33 3.68
C GLY A 174 24.36 -4.91 2.26
N LYS A 175 23.68 -4.24 1.33
CA LYS A 175 23.65 -4.57 -0.10
C LYS A 175 24.34 -3.50 -0.94
N ASP A 176 24.64 -3.81 -2.20
CA ASP A 176 25.27 -2.88 -3.14
C ASP A 176 24.29 -1.77 -3.54
N LEU A 177 24.64 -0.52 -3.22
CA LEU A 177 23.82 0.66 -3.47
C LEU A 177 23.64 0.92 -4.97
N LYS A 178 24.68 0.70 -5.79
CA LYS A 178 24.63 0.99 -7.23
C LYS A 178 23.65 0.06 -7.93
N HIS A 179 23.69 -1.23 -7.59
CA HIS A 179 22.73 -2.20 -8.14
C HIS A 179 21.29 -1.93 -7.70
N GLU A 180 21.07 -1.43 -6.48
CA GLU A 180 19.75 -1.02 -6.01
C GLU A 180 19.25 0.22 -6.76
N ALA A 181 20.13 1.22 -6.94
CA ALA A 181 19.84 2.48 -7.63
C ALA A 181 19.35 2.30 -9.08
N GLU A 182 19.89 1.32 -9.81
CA GLU A 182 19.47 1.01 -11.18
C GLU A 182 18.02 0.49 -11.28
N ARG A 183 17.53 -0.13 -10.20
CA ARG A 183 16.24 -0.84 -10.20
C ARG A 183 15.16 -0.11 -9.44
N ILE A 184 15.53 0.76 -8.51
CA ILE A 184 14.60 1.39 -7.56
C ILE A 184 13.47 2.16 -8.25
N ASN A 185 13.74 2.74 -9.42
CA ASN A 185 12.78 3.53 -10.19
C ASN A 185 11.71 2.69 -10.90
N ASN A 186 11.92 1.38 -11.04
CA ASN A 186 10.97 0.47 -11.69
C ASN A 186 10.12 -0.30 -10.67
N ILE A 187 10.13 0.11 -9.39
CA ILE A 187 9.42 -0.55 -8.29
C ILE A 187 8.12 0.19 -7.97
N ASN A 188 7.00 -0.53 -7.87
CA ASN A 188 5.73 0.03 -7.44
C ASN A 188 5.56 0.03 -5.91
N ILE A 189 6.01 -1.03 -5.25
CA ILE A 189 5.93 -1.20 -3.79
C ILE A 189 7.34 -1.42 -3.22
N LEU A 190 7.82 -0.48 -2.41
CA LEU A 190 9.13 -0.56 -1.80
C LEU A 190 9.02 -0.85 -0.30
N VAL A 191 9.65 -1.93 0.15
CA VAL A 191 9.85 -2.25 1.57
C VAL A 191 11.27 -1.89 1.96
N CYS A 192 11.45 -1.13 3.04
CA CYS A 192 12.75 -0.57 3.37
C CYS A 192 13.01 -0.35 4.86
N THR A 193 14.28 -0.22 5.22
CA THR A 193 14.71 0.33 6.52
C THR A 193 15.00 1.83 6.43
N PRO A 194 14.73 2.64 7.49
CA PRO A 194 14.86 4.10 7.45
C PRO A 194 16.20 4.60 6.91
N GLY A 195 17.32 4.16 7.51
CA GLY A 195 18.65 4.65 7.12
C GLY A 195 19.01 4.36 5.67
N ARG A 196 18.65 3.18 5.16
CA ARG A 196 18.92 2.82 3.75
C ARG A 196 18.05 3.61 2.78
N LEU A 197 16.79 3.87 3.14
CA LEU A 197 15.92 4.72 2.34
C LEU A 197 16.47 6.15 2.26
N LEU A 198 16.83 6.75 3.40
CA LEU A 198 17.39 8.10 3.42
C LEU A 198 18.65 8.19 2.54
N GLN A 199 19.54 7.19 2.64
CA GLN A 199 20.71 7.10 1.77
C GLN A 199 20.34 7.10 0.28
N HIS A 200 19.30 6.36 -0.13
CA HIS A 200 18.84 6.40 -1.52
C HIS A 200 18.24 7.75 -1.91
N MET A 201 17.53 8.42 -1.00
CA MET A 201 16.98 9.75 -1.24
C MET A 201 18.08 10.80 -1.47
N ASP A 202 19.22 10.65 -0.78
CA ASP A 202 20.36 11.56 -0.88
C ASP A 202 21.31 11.24 -2.06
N GLU A 203 21.64 9.96 -2.26
CA GLU A 203 22.71 9.53 -3.18
C GLU A 203 22.19 9.01 -4.53
N THR A 204 20.95 8.55 -4.63
CA THR A 204 20.43 7.97 -5.89
C THR A 204 19.84 9.05 -6.78
N ILE A 205 20.60 9.37 -7.83
CA ILE A 205 20.14 10.24 -8.92
C ILE A 205 18.84 9.64 -9.49
N CYS A 206 17.79 10.45 -9.50
CA CYS A 206 16.43 10.10 -9.96
C CYS A 206 15.59 9.21 -9.04
N PHE A 207 15.86 9.10 -7.73
CA PHE A 207 14.85 8.54 -6.82
C PHE A 207 13.60 9.44 -6.79
N HIS A 208 12.46 8.94 -7.28
CA HIS A 208 11.23 9.72 -7.42
C HIS A 208 10.09 9.14 -6.59
N ALA A 209 9.75 9.81 -5.48
CA ALA A 209 8.57 9.51 -4.66
C ALA A 209 7.37 10.43 -4.94
N THR A 210 7.41 11.22 -6.02
CA THR A 210 6.39 12.25 -6.34
C THR A 210 4.97 11.67 -6.48
N ASN A 211 4.86 10.44 -7.00
CA ASN A 211 3.59 9.74 -7.20
C ASN A 211 3.20 8.85 -6.03
N LEU A 212 3.84 8.97 -4.86
CA LEU A 212 3.53 8.13 -3.71
C LEU A 212 2.05 8.29 -3.30
N GLN A 213 1.32 7.18 -3.30
CA GLN A 213 -0.09 7.13 -2.93
C GLN A 213 -0.28 6.73 -1.46
N MET A 214 0.61 5.88 -0.95
CA MET A 214 0.53 5.37 0.42
C MET A 214 1.89 5.26 1.10
N LEU A 215 1.96 5.71 2.34
CA LEU A 215 3.08 5.48 3.26
C LEU A 215 2.62 4.54 4.38
N VAL A 216 3.40 3.49 4.65
CA VAL A 216 3.19 2.60 5.79
C VAL A 216 4.40 2.67 6.72
N LEU A 217 4.14 2.92 8.00
CA LEU A 217 5.14 2.88 9.07
C LEU A 217 4.85 1.65 9.95
N ASP A 218 5.67 0.62 9.83
CA ASP A 218 5.53 -0.64 10.55
C ASP A 218 6.42 -0.67 11.80
N GLU A 219 5.90 -1.15 12.92
CA GLU A 219 6.54 -1.11 14.24
C GLU A 219 7.16 0.26 14.58
N ALA A 220 6.36 1.32 14.48
CA ALA A 220 6.82 2.71 14.60
C ALA A 220 7.47 3.04 15.96
N ASP A 221 7.02 2.41 17.04
CA ASP A 221 7.68 2.48 18.35
C ASP A 221 9.12 1.98 18.28
N ARG A 222 9.32 0.82 17.67
CA ARG A 222 10.65 0.23 17.53
C ARG A 222 11.55 1.05 16.60
N ILE A 223 10.99 1.68 15.55
CA ILE A 223 11.74 2.63 14.70
C ILE A 223 12.33 3.75 15.58
N LEU A 224 11.50 4.31 16.48
CA LEU A 224 11.90 5.41 17.34
C LEU A 224 12.85 4.98 18.46
N ASP A 225 12.63 3.81 19.07
CA ASP A 225 13.51 3.24 20.10
C ASP A 225 14.93 2.96 19.57
N MET A 226 15.05 2.68 18.27
CA MET A 226 16.34 2.50 17.60
C MET A 226 17.03 3.81 17.22
N GLY A 227 16.46 4.97 17.59
CA GLY A 227 17.07 6.27 17.34
C GLY A 227 16.85 6.83 15.93
N PHE A 228 15.92 6.27 15.14
CA PHE A 228 15.64 6.75 13.78
C PHE A 228 14.70 7.97 13.72
N ALA A 229 14.45 8.67 14.83
CA ALA A 229 13.52 9.80 14.87
C ALA A 229 13.89 10.88 13.84
N ASP A 230 15.14 11.34 13.84
CA ASP A 230 15.60 12.37 12.90
C ASP A 230 15.61 11.88 11.46
N THR A 231 16.00 10.61 11.23
CA THR A 231 15.93 9.95 9.93
C THR A 231 14.50 9.93 9.39
N MET A 232 13.52 9.61 10.24
CA MET A 232 12.10 9.58 9.86
C MET A 232 11.57 10.97 9.53
N ASN A 233 11.95 12.00 10.30
CA ASN A 233 11.57 13.38 10.00
C ASN A 233 12.08 13.79 8.61
N ALA A 234 13.38 13.57 8.34
CA ALA A 234 13.99 13.88 7.04
C ALA A 234 13.33 13.15 5.88
N ILE A 235 13.00 11.85 6.05
CA ILE A 235 12.26 11.08 5.04
C ILE A 235 10.88 11.72 4.80
N ILE A 236 10.09 11.93 5.86
CA ILE A 236 8.69 12.39 5.74
C ILE A 236 8.60 13.78 5.11
N GLU A 237 9.53 14.68 5.43
CA GLU A 237 9.61 16.03 4.87
C GLU A 237 9.83 16.03 3.35
N ASN A 238 10.52 15.02 2.82
CA ASN A 238 10.80 14.86 1.40
C ASN A 238 9.71 14.04 0.66
N LEU A 239 8.70 13.52 1.36
CA LEU A 239 7.58 12.79 0.75
C LEU A 239 6.40 13.72 0.43
N PRO A 240 5.61 13.43 -0.63
CA PRO A 240 4.48 14.27 -1.00
C PRO A 240 3.41 14.29 0.11
N LYS A 241 2.91 15.47 0.47
CA LYS A 241 1.89 15.65 1.53
C LYS A 241 0.55 14.98 1.21
N LYS A 242 0.19 14.89 -0.08
CA LYS A 242 -1.05 14.25 -0.53
C LYS A 242 -0.82 12.76 -0.76
N ARG A 243 -0.96 11.99 0.31
CA ARG A 243 -0.91 10.52 0.34
C ARG A 243 -1.78 10.02 1.49
N GLN A 244 -2.11 8.73 1.48
CA GLN A 244 -2.66 8.04 2.66
C GLN A 244 -1.49 7.55 3.52
N THR A 245 -1.59 7.65 4.84
CA THR A 245 -0.59 7.11 5.76
C THR A 245 -1.22 6.10 6.71
N LEU A 246 -0.57 4.94 6.86
CA LEU A 246 -0.93 3.92 7.85
C LEU A 246 0.24 3.74 8.82
N LEU A 247 0.01 3.95 10.12
CA LEU A 247 1.02 3.80 11.16
C LEU A 247 0.62 2.66 12.09
N PHE A 248 1.49 1.66 12.22
CA PHE A 248 1.30 0.51 13.09
C PHE A 248 2.37 0.45 14.18
N SER A 249 1.94 0.20 15.40
CA SER A 249 2.82 0.15 16.57
C SER A 249 2.28 -0.79 17.63
N ALA A 250 3.13 -1.34 18.49
CA ALA A 250 2.68 -2.11 19.65
C ALA A 250 2.36 -1.22 20.85
N THR A 251 3.05 -0.09 20.97
CA THR A 251 2.94 0.85 22.08
C THR A 251 2.45 2.22 21.61
N GLN A 252 2.14 3.10 22.56
CA GLN A 252 1.69 4.47 22.29
C GLN A 252 2.41 5.48 23.17
N THR A 253 3.73 5.45 23.06
CA THR A 253 4.60 6.43 23.68
C THR A 253 4.32 7.83 23.11
N LYS A 254 4.77 8.86 23.82
CA LYS A 254 4.67 10.25 23.35
C LYS A 254 5.34 10.43 21.98
N SER A 255 6.50 9.82 21.78
CA SER A 255 7.25 9.88 20.52
C SER A 255 6.48 9.27 19.34
N VAL A 256 5.77 8.15 19.55
CA VAL A 256 4.87 7.58 18.52
C VAL A 256 3.73 8.54 18.18
N LYS A 257 3.13 9.20 19.19
CA LYS A 257 2.08 10.19 18.97
C LYS A 257 2.58 11.43 18.22
N ASP A 258 3.81 11.85 18.48
CA ASP A 258 4.43 12.98 17.78
C ASP A 258 4.76 12.61 16.32
N LEU A 259 5.29 11.40 16.07
CA LEU A 259 5.47 10.87 14.71
C LEU A 259 4.14 10.73 13.95
N ALA A 260 3.09 10.28 14.65
CA ALA A 260 1.74 10.20 14.11
C ALA A 260 1.21 11.57 13.65
N ARG A 261 1.37 12.61 14.48
CA ARG A 261 0.98 13.99 14.12
C ARG A 261 1.75 14.55 12.93
N LEU A 262 3.01 14.15 12.76
CA LEU A 262 3.83 14.57 11.62
C LEU A 262 3.42 13.88 10.32
N SER A 263 3.02 12.60 10.40
CA SER A 263 2.88 11.72 9.22
C SER A 263 1.44 11.48 8.75
N LEU A 264 0.46 11.60 9.65
CA LEU A 264 -0.96 11.31 9.41
C LEU A 264 -1.80 12.60 9.29
N LYS A 265 -2.92 12.49 8.59
CA LYS A 265 -3.95 13.53 8.49
C LYS A 265 -5.32 12.98 8.90
N ASP A 266 -5.93 13.59 9.93
CA ASP A 266 -7.23 13.19 10.48
C ASP A 266 -7.38 11.66 10.68
N PRO A 267 -6.44 10.99 11.40
CA PRO A 267 -6.39 9.53 11.43
C PRO A 267 -7.47 8.91 12.33
N GLU A 268 -7.88 7.70 11.95
CA GLU A 268 -8.65 6.81 12.81
C GLU A 268 -7.71 6.05 13.77
N TYR A 269 -8.02 6.11 15.07
CA TYR A 269 -7.23 5.45 16.10
C TYR A 269 -7.86 4.10 16.46
N ILE A 270 -7.16 3.02 16.11
CA ILE A 270 -7.61 1.66 16.37
C ILE A 270 -6.74 1.03 17.44
N TRP A 271 -7.38 0.50 18.49
CA TRP A 271 -6.72 -0.18 19.59
C TRP A 271 -7.35 -1.53 19.83
N VAL A 272 -6.54 -2.58 19.75
CA VAL A 272 -6.97 -3.93 20.07
C VAL A 272 -6.26 -4.40 21.32
N HIS A 273 -6.99 -4.42 22.44
CA HIS A 273 -6.55 -5.08 23.65
C HIS A 273 -6.96 -6.55 23.58
N GLU A 274 -6.04 -7.45 23.90
CA GLU A 274 -6.30 -8.87 23.83
C GLU A 274 -7.21 -9.32 24.99
N LYS A 275 -8.52 -9.18 24.80
CA LYS A 275 -9.55 -9.94 25.51
C LYS A 275 -10.43 -10.69 24.51
N ALA A 276 -9.80 -11.50 23.66
CA ALA A 276 -10.50 -12.52 22.90
C ALA A 276 -10.03 -13.87 23.42
N LYS A 277 -10.79 -14.43 24.36
CA LYS A 277 -10.71 -15.87 24.67
C LYS A 277 -10.97 -16.59 23.34
N TYR A 278 -9.96 -17.27 22.81
CA TYR A 278 -10.22 -18.36 21.87
C TYR A 278 -11.02 -19.42 22.64
N ARG A 279 -12.35 -19.45 22.44
CA ARG A 279 -13.08 -20.70 22.58
C ARG A 279 -12.72 -21.52 21.36
N PHE A 280 -11.80 -22.47 21.55
CA PHE A 280 -11.88 -23.68 20.76
C PHE A 280 -13.09 -24.41 21.31
N ASP A 281 -14.17 -24.45 20.53
CA ASP A 281 -15.21 -25.44 20.78
C ASP A 281 -14.58 -26.77 20.36
N ASP A 282 -14.24 -27.58 21.35
CA ASP A 282 -13.91 -28.99 21.19
C ASP A 282 -15.19 -29.73 20.80
N GLU A 283 -15.26 -30.24 19.56
CA GLU A 283 -16.06 -31.40 19.15
C GLU A 283 -15.27 -32.25 18.14
#